data_AF-A0A914M2A1-F1
#
_entry.id   AF-A0A914M2A1-F1
#
_cell.length_a   1.000
_cell.length_b   1.000
_cell.length_c   1.000
_cell.angle_alpha   90.00
_cell.angle_beta   90.00
_cell.angle_gamma   90.00
#
_symmetry.space_group_name_H-M   'P 1'
#
loop_
_entity.id
_entity.type
_entity.pdbx_description
1 polymer ?
#
loop_
_entity_poly.entity_id
_entity_poly.type
_entity_poly.pdbx_seq_one_letter_code
_entity_poly.pdbx_strand_id
1 'polypeptide(L)'
;MSTTDNLEEFPTLIYNPHETLKVQSKNKCAIVTGKYGYFHYGQNGFDDSGWGCAYRSFQSVCSWLELQGYINKNIPSHREIQQCNLRTFADFWSINERNLKHFFKFLFQCLVDIGDKPSNFVGSKKWIGSLELSFCLQNMFNITSKILTSKSGSDLAEHARALIFHFENGGAPVMIGGGQLAHTIIGIDYNPRLGNCQYLVLDPHYTGTDNIDDILAGGGCSWKSATFWSKKDFYNLLVVINGEKICCENKI
;
A
#
# COMPACT_ATOMS: atom_id res chain seq x y z
N MET A 1 -2.48 -28.58 -1.69
CA MET A 1 -1.56 -27.87 -0.77
C MET A 1 -1.99 -26.40 -0.80
N SER A 2 -3.12 -26.06 -0.17
CA SER A 2 -3.34 -25.69 1.24
C SER A 2 -2.77 -24.31 1.60
N THR A 3 -3.68 -23.36 1.82
CA THR A 3 -3.47 -21.94 2.19
C THR A 3 -2.81 -21.74 3.55
N THR A 4 -2.32 -22.81 4.17
CA THR A 4 -1.59 -22.79 5.45
C THR A 4 -0.09 -22.68 5.26
N ASP A 5 0.46 -23.04 4.09
CA ASP A 5 1.91 -23.03 3.87
C ASP A 5 2.46 -21.61 3.57
N ASN A 6 1.58 -20.67 3.19
CA ASN A 6 1.96 -19.31 2.77
C ASN A 6 2.11 -18.30 3.93
N LEU A 7 1.68 -18.68 5.14
CA LEU A 7 1.74 -17.84 6.34
C LEU A 7 2.84 -18.29 7.33
N GLU A 8 3.55 -19.39 7.03
CA GLU A 8 4.70 -19.82 7.83
C GLU A 8 5.84 -18.79 7.81
N GLU A 9 5.90 -17.93 6.79
CA GLU A 9 6.91 -16.88 6.69
C GLU A 9 6.71 -15.74 7.71
N PHE A 10 5.50 -15.55 8.25
CA PHE A 10 5.21 -14.51 9.26
C PHE A 10 4.39 -15.09 10.42
N PRO A 11 5.00 -15.93 11.29
CA PRO A 11 4.28 -16.66 12.33
C PRO A 11 3.63 -15.75 13.39
N THR A 12 4.14 -14.53 13.53
CA THR A 12 3.68 -13.52 14.50
C THR A 12 2.82 -12.43 13.87
N LEU A 13 2.41 -12.57 12.60
CA LEU A 13 1.67 -11.52 11.89
C LEU A 13 0.35 -11.18 12.59
N ILE A 14 0.18 -9.90 12.90
CA ILE A 14 -1.05 -9.38 13.49
C ILE A 14 -2.06 -9.08 12.39
N TYR A 15 -3.25 -9.64 12.52
CA TYR A 15 -4.36 -9.40 11.59
C TYR A 15 -5.33 -8.37 12.17
N ASN A 16 -5.84 -7.51 11.29
CA ASN A 16 -6.91 -6.57 11.61
C ASN A 16 -6.71 -5.82 12.95
N PRO A 17 -5.53 -5.21 13.21
CA PRO A 17 -5.25 -4.54 14.49
C PRO A 17 -6.25 -3.40 14.79
N HIS A 18 -6.97 -2.91 13.79
CA HIS A 18 -7.98 -1.88 13.97
C HIS A 18 -9.25 -2.36 14.67
N GLU A 19 -9.55 -3.66 14.70
CA GLU A 19 -10.78 -4.19 15.29
C GLU A 19 -10.83 -4.05 16.82
N THR A 20 -9.68 -3.88 17.46
CA THR A 20 -9.58 -3.60 18.90
C THR A 20 -9.83 -2.12 19.24
N LEU A 21 -9.81 -1.24 18.24
CA LEU A 21 -10.08 0.18 18.43
C LEU A 21 -11.59 0.40 18.57
N LYS A 22 -11.98 1.11 19.63
CA LYS A 22 -13.38 1.55 19.79
C LYS A 22 -13.67 2.66 18.78
N VAL A 23 -14.38 2.34 17.70
CA VAL A 23 -14.87 3.33 16.74
C VAL A 23 -16.19 3.89 17.24
N GLN A 24 -16.19 5.16 17.64
CA GLN A 24 -17.41 5.91 17.93
C GLN A 24 -17.40 7.19 17.10
N SER A 25 -18.11 7.17 15.97
CA SER A 25 -18.25 8.36 15.12
C SER A 25 -19.72 8.71 14.87
N LYS A 26 -20.00 10.02 14.88
CA LYS A 26 -21.28 10.62 14.42
C LYS A 26 -21.19 11.18 13.00
N ASN A 27 -20.02 11.06 12.37
CA ASN A 27 -19.73 11.56 11.03
C ASN A 27 -19.93 10.42 10.00
N LYS A 28 -19.58 10.68 8.72
CA LYS A 28 -19.56 9.62 7.70
C LYS A 28 -18.26 8.83 7.83
N CYS A 29 -18.34 7.66 8.46
CA CYS A 29 -17.22 6.78 8.72
C CYS A 29 -17.29 5.54 7.83
N ALA A 30 -16.19 5.22 7.15
CA ALA A 30 -16.02 3.99 6.38
C ALA A 30 -14.64 3.41 6.65
N ILE A 31 -14.58 2.11 6.93
CA ILE A 31 -13.38 1.37 7.30
C ILE A 31 -13.27 0.16 6.39
N VAL A 32 -12.05 -0.29 6.12
CA VAL A 32 -11.77 -1.52 5.39
C VAL A 32 -12.60 -2.67 5.93
N THR A 33 -13.12 -3.50 5.02
CA THR A 33 -13.81 -4.75 5.37
C THR A 33 -12.98 -5.93 4.87
N GLY A 34 -13.10 -7.08 5.52
CA GLY A 34 -12.27 -8.25 5.23
C GLY A 34 -10.97 -8.29 6.04
N LYS A 35 -10.20 -9.36 5.84
CA LYS A 35 -9.00 -9.67 6.61
C LYS A 35 -7.75 -9.16 5.90
N TYR A 36 -6.80 -8.59 6.65
CA TYR A 36 -5.47 -8.20 6.18
C TYR A 36 -4.44 -8.36 7.30
N GLY A 37 -3.18 -8.61 6.93
CA GLY A 37 -2.05 -8.61 7.85
C GLY A 37 -1.40 -7.23 7.95
N TYR A 38 -0.92 -6.88 9.14
CA TYR A 38 -0.18 -5.64 9.37
C TYR A 38 1.33 -5.85 9.22
N PHE A 39 1.89 -5.29 8.16
CA PHE A 39 3.33 -5.34 7.89
C PHE A 39 4.01 -4.03 8.29
N HIS A 40 5.13 -4.14 9.00
CA HIS A 40 5.91 -3.01 9.50
C HIS A 40 7.41 -3.32 9.55
N TYR A 41 8.22 -2.33 9.94
CA TYR A 41 9.67 -2.43 10.01
C TYR A 41 10.16 -3.54 10.94
N GLY A 42 11.30 -4.13 10.57
CA GLY A 42 12.02 -5.09 11.41
C GLY A 42 11.41 -6.49 11.45
N GLN A 43 10.25 -6.71 10.82
CA GLN A 43 9.61 -8.03 10.77
C GLN A 43 10.54 -9.05 10.12
N ASN A 44 10.54 -10.25 10.72
CA ASN A 44 11.43 -11.36 10.38
C ASN A 44 12.93 -11.02 10.46
N GLY A 45 13.31 -10.05 11.30
CA GLY A 45 14.70 -9.62 11.46
C GLY A 45 15.27 -8.89 10.25
N PHE A 46 14.43 -8.46 9.30
CA PHE A 46 14.86 -7.72 8.13
C PHE A 46 14.93 -6.21 8.43
N ASP A 47 16.12 -5.62 8.37
CA ASP A 47 16.31 -4.18 8.59
C ASP A 47 15.97 -3.35 7.35
N ASP A 48 14.70 -2.95 7.29
CA ASP A 48 14.16 -2.04 6.29
C ASP A 48 13.92 -0.61 6.81
N SER A 49 14.50 -0.30 7.98
CA SER A 49 14.34 0.99 8.64
C SER A 49 14.77 2.15 7.74
N GLY A 50 13.86 3.09 7.51
CA GLY A 50 14.13 4.31 6.73
C GLY A 50 13.97 4.17 5.22
N TRP A 51 13.63 2.99 4.68
CA TRP A 51 13.41 2.81 3.24
C TRP A 51 12.29 1.82 2.87
N GLY A 52 11.86 0.97 3.81
CA GLY A 52 10.89 -0.09 3.60
C GLY A 52 9.41 0.35 3.63
N CYS A 53 9.09 1.58 4.03
CA CYS A 53 7.71 1.93 4.43
C CYS A 53 6.68 1.66 3.33
N ALA A 54 7.02 1.99 2.08
CA ALA A 54 6.14 1.74 0.94
C ALA A 54 5.99 0.24 0.65
N TYR A 55 7.06 -0.54 0.83
CA TYR A 55 7.03 -1.99 0.66
C TYR A 55 6.13 -2.65 1.71
N ARG A 56 6.27 -2.29 2.99
CA ARG A 56 5.43 -2.81 4.08
C ARG A 56 3.96 -2.42 3.93
N SER A 57 3.69 -1.17 3.54
CA SER A 57 2.33 -0.76 3.19
C SER A 57 1.77 -1.59 2.03
N PHE A 58 2.57 -1.83 0.99
CA PHE A 58 2.20 -2.68 -0.13
C PHE A 58 1.94 -4.13 0.25
N GLN A 59 2.75 -4.72 1.14
CA GLN A 59 2.54 -6.05 1.67
C GLN A 59 1.21 -6.16 2.41
N SER A 60 0.83 -5.13 3.18
CA SER A 60 -0.49 -5.06 3.84
C SER A 60 -1.63 -5.07 2.81
N VAL A 61 -1.50 -4.30 1.71
CA VAL A 61 -2.48 -4.33 0.59
C VAL A 61 -2.54 -5.71 -0.08
N CYS A 62 -1.39 -6.31 -0.38
CA CYS A 62 -1.33 -7.64 -1.01
C CYS A 62 -1.94 -8.72 -0.11
N SER A 63 -1.74 -8.64 1.21
CA SER A 63 -2.32 -9.59 2.15
C SER A 63 -3.84 -9.53 2.17
N TRP A 64 -4.41 -8.33 2.04
CA TRP A 64 -5.85 -8.20 1.89
C TRP A 64 -6.33 -8.87 0.59
N LEU A 65 -5.65 -8.61 -0.53
CA LEU A 65 -6.02 -9.19 -1.82
C LEU A 65 -5.99 -10.72 -1.81
N GLU A 66 -4.98 -11.31 -1.17
CA GLU A 66 -4.82 -12.76 -1.02
C GLU A 66 -5.94 -13.34 -0.15
N LEU A 67 -6.12 -12.78 1.06
CA LEU A 67 -7.12 -13.24 2.02
C LEU A 67 -8.57 -13.04 1.54
N GLN A 68 -8.82 -12.11 0.62
CA GLN A 68 -10.14 -11.88 0.01
C GLN A 68 -10.35 -12.67 -1.29
N GLY A 69 -9.37 -13.44 -1.74
CA GLY A 69 -9.46 -14.30 -2.93
C GLY A 69 -9.34 -13.56 -4.27
N TYR A 70 -8.77 -12.36 -4.29
CA TYR A 70 -8.45 -11.65 -5.53
C TYR A 70 -7.16 -12.14 -6.18
N ILE A 71 -6.22 -12.66 -5.37
CA ILE A 71 -4.96 -13.21 -5.84
C ILE A 71 -4.74 -14.58 -5.19
N ASN A 72 -4.06 -15.48 -5.90
CA ASN A 72 -3.61 -16.77 -5.38
C ASN A 72 -2.08 -16.83 -5.52
N LYS A 73 -1.40 -15.90 -4.84
CA LYS A 73 0.06 -15.74 -4.83
C LYS A 73 0.51 -15.27 -3.46
N ASN A 74 1.76 -15.60 -3.11
CA ASN A 74 2.36 -15.20 -1.86
C ASN A 74 2.55 -13.68 -1.79
N ILE A 75 2.63 -13.18 -0.56
CA ILE A 75 2.92 -11.77 -0.29
C ILE A 75 4.35 -11.50 -0.73
N PRO A 76 4.56 -10.52 -1.62
CA PRO A 76 5.88 -10.35 -2.23
C PRO A 76 6.87 -9.76 -1.23
N SER A 77 8.09 -10.27 -1.25
CA SER A 77 9.23 -9.71 -0.54
C SER A 77 9.68 -8.38 -1.16
N HIS A 78 10.48 -7.60 -0.41
CA HIS A 78 11.11 -6.37 -0.93
C HIS A 78 11.84 -6.62 -2.25
N ARG A 79 12.58 -7.73 -2.33
CA ARG A 79 13.36 -8.10 -3.52
C ARG A 79 12.46 -8.39 -4.71
N GLU A 80 11.35 -9.10 -4.52
CA GLU A 80 10.41 -9.40 -5.59
C GLU A 80 9.70 -8.14 -6.09
N ILE A 81 9.33 -7.22 -5.18
CA ILE A 81 8.76 -5.92 -5.55
C ILE A 81 9.78 -5.11 -6.38
N GLN A 82 11.05 -5.08 -5.97
CA GLN A 82 12.12 -4.42 -6.73
C GLN A 82 12.35 -5.06 -8.10
N GLN A 83 12.33 -6.40 -8.17
CA GLN A 83 12.49 -7.14 -9.42
C GLN A 83 11.33 -6.93 -10.37
N CYS A 84 10.08 -6.89 -9.86
CA CYS A 84 8.91 -6.59 -10.67
C CYS A 84 9.02 -5.21 -11.30
N ASN A 85 9.49 -4.20 -10.55
CA ASN A 85 9.73 -2.88 -11.11
C ASN A 85 10.71 -2.96 -12.29
N LEU A 86 11.88 -3.59 -12.12
CA LEU A 86 12.84 -3.76 -13.23
C LEU A 86 12.28 -4.55 -14.43
N ARG A 87 11.50 -5.62 -14.19
CA ARG A 87 10.90 -6.44 -15.26
C ARG A 87 9.80 -5.74 -16.02
N THR A 88 8.96 -4.97 -15.32
CA THR A 88 7.96 -4.09 -15.95
C THR A 88 8.63 -3.18 -16.97
N PHE A 89 9.78 -2.61 -16.60
CA PHE A 89 10.56 -1.82 -17.52
C PHE A 89 11.13 -2.65 -18.66
N ALA A 90 11.62 -3.88 -18.40
CA ALA A 90 12.19 -4.83 -19.37
C ALA A 90 11.19 -5.37 -20.42
N ASP A 91 9.98 -5.77 -20.00
CA ASP A 91 8.94 -6.31 -20.89
C ASP A 91 8.42 -5.24 -21.87
N PHE A 92 8.47 -3.97 -21.45
CA PHE A 92 8.21 -2.81 -22.29
C PHE A 92 9.17 -2.67 -23.48
N TRP A 93 10.40 -3.20 -23.37
CA TRP A 93 11.37 -3.20 -24.47
C TRP A 93 10.95 -4.12 -25.63
N SER A 94 10.10 -5.12 -25.34
CA SER A 94 9.61 -6.11 -26.29
C SER A 94 8.34 -5.65 -27.05
N ILE A 95 7.63 -4.63 -26.56
CA ILE A 95 6.41 -4.10 -27.20
C ILE A 95 6.77 -3.30 -28.46
N ASN A 96 6.23 -3.62 -29.64
CA ASN A 96 6.66 -3.08 -30.95
C ASN A 96 6.21 -1.62 -31.25
N GLU A 97 5.88 -0.80 -30.25
CA GLU A 97 5.43 0.59 -30.45
C GLU A 97 6.55 1.62 -30.20
N ARG A 98 7.05 2.23 -31.28
CA ARG A 98 8.23 3.13 -31.28
C ARG A 98 8.09 4.37 -30.39
N ASN A 99 6.88 4.90 -30.18
CA ASN A 99 6.67 6.13 -29.41
C ASN A 99 6.66 5.89 -27.90
N LEU A 100 6.16 4.74 -27.45
CA LEU A 100 6.15 4.34 -26.04
C LEU A 100 7.55 3.89 -25.57
N LYS A 101 8.31 3.23 -26.46
CA LYS A 101 9.72 2.87 -26.21
C LYS A 101 10.60 4.07 -25.87
N HIS A 102 10.46 5.18 -26.60
CA HIS A 102 11.29 6.36 -26.34
C HIS A 102 10.90 7.09 -25.06
N PHE A 103 9.59 7.16 -24.74
CA PHE A 103 9.13 7.82 -23.52
C PHE A 103 9.59 7.10 -22.24
N PHE A 104 9.50 5.76 -22.20
CA PHE A 104 9.92 4.99 -21.02
C PHE A 104 11.43 4.82 -20.90
N LYS A 105 12.15 4.67 -22.03
CA LYS A 105 13.62 4.77 -22.06
C LYS A 105 14.07 6.12 -21.53
N PHE A 106 13.41 7.21 -21.95
CA PHE A 106 13.68 8.55 -21.44
C PHE A 106 13.37 8.63 -19.94
N LEU A 107 12.26 8.09 -19.44
CA LEU A 107 11.92 8.18 -18.03
C LEU A 107 12.89 7.41 -17.13
N PHE A 108 13.22 6.14 -17.42
CA PHE A 108 14.17 5.38 -16.61
C PHE A 108 15.60 5.90 -16.77
N GLN A 109 16.03 6.28 -17.98
CA GLN A 109 17.32 6.90 -18.19
C GLN A 109 17.39 8.26 -17.49
N CYS A 110 16.33 9.07 -17.50
CA CYS A 110 16.25 10.29 -16.70
C CYS A 110 16.32 9.99 -15.20
N LEU A 111 15.61 8.97 -14.69
CA LEU A 111 15.71 8.58 -13.28
C LEU A 111 17.12 8.10 -12.91
N VAL A 112 17.84 7.44 -13.83
CA VAL A 112 19.24 7.05 -13.64
C VAL A 112 20.19 8.26 -13.76
N ASP A 113 19.96 9.13 -14.74
CA ASP A 113 20.79 10.30 -15.08
C ASP A 113 20.66 11.41 -14.03
N ILE A 114 19.47 11.58 -13.43
CA ILE A 114 19.27 12.50 -12.30
C ILE A 114 19.67 11.85 -10.95
N GLY A 115 20.14 10.60 -10.96
CA GLY A 115 20.60 9.88 -9.77
C GLY A 115 19.48 9.37 -8.84
N ASP A 116 18.21 9.37 -9.29
CA ASP A 116 17.07 8.85 -8.54
C ASP A 116 17.23 7.33 -8.29
N LYS A 117 17.55 6.56 -9.34
CA LYS A 117 17.70 5.10 -9.26
C LYS A 117 19.04 4.61 -9.87
N PRO A 118 19.82 3.77 -9.17
CA PRO A 118 21.03 3.18 -9.74
C PRO A 118 20.69 2.05 -10.72
N SER A 119 21.62 1.72 -11.62
CA SER A 119 21.54 0.53 -12.48
C SER A 119 21.38 -0.77 -11.69
N ASN A 120 21.84 -0.79 -10.43
CA ASN A 120 21.70 -1.89 -9.47
C ASN A 120 20.54 -1.66 -8.47
N PHE A 121 19.32 -1.46 -8.96
CA PHE A 121 18.15 -1.16 -8.12
C PHE A 121 17.71 -2.35 -7.25
N VAL A 122 17.78 -3.59 -7.76
CA VAL A 122 17.43 -4.80 -7.00
C VAL A 122 18.48 -5.05 -5.92
N GLY A 123 18.02 -5.21 -4.69
CA GLY A 123 18.87 -5.33 -3.49
C GLY A 123 19.32 -3.99 -2.92
N SER A 124 18.90 -2.86 -3.49
CA SER A 124 19.18 -1.54 -2.93
C SER A 124 18.23 -1.19 -1.79
N LYS A 125 18.62 -0.20 -0.96
CA LYS A 125 17.78 0.40 0.09
C LYS A 125 16.99 1.61 -0.42
N LYS A 126 16.56 1.59 -1.69
CA LYS A 126 15.85 2.73 -2.32
C LYS A 126 14.34 2.65 -2.10
N TRP A 127 13.77 3.81 -1.84
CA TRP A 127 12.33 4.02 -1.69
C TRP A 127 11.60 3.91 -3.05
N ILE A 128 10.33 3.51 -3.01
CA ILE A 128 9.40 3.47 -4.15
C ILE A 128 8.10 4.15 -3.79
N GLY A 129 7.42 4.73 -4.77
CA GLY A 129 6.16 5.44 -4.57
C GLY A 129 4.94 4.64 -5.00
N SER A 130 3.77 5.26 -4.81
CA SER A 130 2.47 4.71 -5.21
C SER A 130 2.37 4.39 -6.70
N LEU A 131 3.11 5.12 -7.54
CA LEU A 131 3.13 4.88 -8.99
C LEU A 131 3.88 3.59 -9.35
N GLU A 132 5.09 3.38 -8.81
CA GLU A 132 5.81 2.12 -8.98
C GLU A 132 4.99 0.92 -8.47
N LEU A 133 4.31 1.09 -7.33
CA LEU A 133 3.47 0.05 -6.76
C LEU A 133 2.21 -0.27 -7.59
N SER A 134 1.66 0.70 -8.34
CA SER A 134 0.53 0.43 -9.24
C SER A 134 0.94 -0.52 -10.38
N PHE A 135 2.15 -0.37 -10.90
CA PHE A 135 2.72 -1.28 -11.88
C PHE A 135 2.99 -2.67 -11.29
N CYS A 136 3.44 -2.74 -10.03
CA CYS A 136 3.58 -4.02 -9.34
C CYS A 136 2.23 -4.75 -9.20
N LEU A 137 1.14 -4.07 -8.84
CA LEU A 137 -0.19 -4.70 -8.79
C LEU A 137 -0.59 -5.28 -10.14
N GLN A 138 -0.41 -4.50 -11.21
CA GLN A 138 -0.78 -4.93 -12.55
C GLN A 138 0.05 -6.11 -13.02
N ASN A 139 1.38 -6.08 -12.84
CA ASN A 139 2.26 -7.09 -13.45
C ASN A 139 2.43 -8.34 -12.59
N MET A 140 2.40 -8.21 -11.26
CA MET A 140 2.48 -9.37 -10.37
C MET A 140 1.13 -10.07 -10.26
N PHE A 141 0.02 -9.33 -10.28
CA PHE A 141 -1.27 -9.87 -9.88
C PHE A 141 -2.41 -9.63 -10.87
N ASN A 142 -2.18 -8.90 -11.97
CA ASN A 142 -3.23 -8.45 -12.88
C ASN A 142 -4.33 -7.65 -12.17
N ILE A 143 -3.94 -6.90 -11.14
CA ILE A 143 -4.84 -6.04 -10.36
C ILE A 143 -4.69 -4.60 -10.83
N THR A 144 -5.80 -4.01 -11.28
CA THR A 144 -5.85 -2.61 -11.68
C THR A 144 -5.97 -1.70 -10.45
N SER A 145 -5.37 -0.53 -10.54
CA SER A 145 -5.43 0.49 -9.48
C SER A 145 -5.51 1.89 -10.07
N LYS A 146 -5.91 2.85 -9.22
CA LYS A 146 -6.00 4.28 -9.53
C LYS A 146 -5.13 5.06 -8.56
N ILE A 147 -4.48 6.12 -9.06
CA ILE A 147 -3.79 7.09 -8.23
C ILE A 147 -4.69 8.30 -7.99
N LEU A 148 -4.94 8.64 -6.74
CA LEU A 148 -5.51 9.93 -6.34
C LEU A 148 -4.37 10.83 -5.87
N THR A 149 -4.22 11.99 -6.49
CA THR A 149 -3.11 12.92 -6.19
C THR A 149 -3.63 14.16 -5.47
N SER A 150 -2.90 14.60 -4.46
CA SER A 150 -3.07 15.86 -3.75
C SER A 150 -1.76 16.64 -3.78
N LYS A 151 -1.83 17.96 -3.96
CA LYS A 151 -0.62 18.82 -3.98
C LYS A 151 -0.10 19.12 -2.58
N SER A 152 -0.97 19.04 -1.58
CA SER A 152 -0.66 19.25 -0.17
C SER A 152 -1.44 18.26 0.70
N GLY A 153 -0.93 17.97 1.90
CA GLY A 153 -1.67 17.26 2.94
C GLY A 153 -2.99 17.96 3.34
N SER A 154 -3.12 19.28 3.12
CA SER A 154 -4.40 19.99 3.33
C SER A 154 -5.49 19.58 2.35
N ASP A 155 -5.12 19.08 1.18
CA ASP A 155 -6.04 18.83 0.08
C ASP A 155 -6.55 17.39 0.11
N LEU A 156 -6.08 16.56 1.05
CA LEU A 156 -6.47 15.15 1.17
C LEU A 156 -7.98 14.98 1.43
N ALA A 157 -8.60 15.95 2.12
CA ALA A 157 -10.03 15.92 2.38
C ALA A 157 -10.88 15.99 1.10
N GLU A 158 -10.32 16.45 -0.03
CA GLU A 158 -11.00 16.45 -1.33
C GLU A 158 -11.30 15.02 -1.82
N HIS A 159 -10.48 14.04 -1.41
CA HIS A 159 -10.66 12.62 -1.76
C HIS A 159 -11.62 11.89 -0.82
N ALA A 160 -12.19 12.55 0.19
CA ALA A 160 -12.97 11.89 1.24
C ALA A 160 -14.13 11.07 0.69
N ARG A 161 -14.88 11.61 -0.28
CA ARG A 161 -16.00 10.89 -0.91
C ARG A 161 -15.56 9.65 -1.67
N ALA A 162 -14.41 9.72 -2.35
CA ALA A 162 -13.86 8.59 -3.08
C ALA A 162 -13.39 7.48 -2.13
N LEU A 163 -12.76 7.84 -1.01
CA LEU A 163 -12.32 6.90 0.02
C LEU A 163 -13.51 6.26 0.75
N ILE A 164 -14.54 7.03 1.08
CA ILE A 164 -15.77 6.50 1.69
C ILE A 164 -16.40 5.47 0.75
N PHE A 165 -16.62 5.85 -0.52
CA PHE A 165 -17.19 4.95 -1.52
C PHE A 165 -16.33 3.69 -1.70
N HIS A 166 -15.01 3.83 -1.74
CA HIS A 166 -14.08 2.71 -1.85
C HIS A 166 -14.26 1.70 -0.71
N PHE A 167 -14.23 2.15 0.55
CA PHE A 167 -14.37 1.26 1.70
C PHE A 167 -15.79 0.69 1.87
N GLU A 168 -16.84 1.49 1.60
CA GLU A 168 -18.23 1.01 1.62
C GLU A 168 -18.51 -0.09 0.60
N ASN A 169 -17.76 -0.13 -0.51
CA ASN A 169 -17.87 -1.16 -1.55
C ASN A 169 -16.83 -2.28 -1.39
N GLY A 170 -16.35 -2.50 -0.17
CA GLY A 170 -15.42 -3.60 0.14
C GLY A 170 -14.02 -3.40 -0.45
N GLY A 171 -13.56 -2.15 -0.54
CA GLY A 171 -12.24 -1.81 -1.06
C GLY A 171 -11.09 -2.21 -0.12
N ALA A 172 -9.95 -2.53 -0.73
CA ALA A 172 -8.70 -2.86 -0.05
C ALA A 172 -8.12 -1.69 0.79
N PRO A 173 -7.18 -1.93 1.72
CA PRO A 173 -6.33 -0.88 2.28
C PRO A 173 -5.72 0.02 1.19
N VAL A 174 -5.55 1.31 1.47
CA VAL A 174 -5.04 2.31 0.54
C VAL A 174 -3.64 2.72 0.95
N MET A 175 -2.63 2.40 0.14
CA MET A 175 -1.28 2.90 0.37
C MET A 175 -1.23 4.39 0.01
N ILE A 176 -0.67 5.21 0.89
CA ILE A 176 -0.44 6.64 0.66
C ILE A 176 1.06 6.95 0.76
N GLY A 177 1.62 7.58 -0.26
CA GLY A 177 3.00 8.06 -0.29
C GLY A 177 3.06 9.57 -0.35
N GLY A 178 3.93 10.20 0.44
CA GLY A 178 4.21 11.64 0.38
C GLY A 178 5.54 12.00 1.01
N GLY A 179 6.26 12.93 0.39
CA GLY A 179 7.63 13.26 0.79
C GLY A 179 8.57 12.06 0.59
N GLN A 180 9.10 11.51 1.68
CA GLN A 180 9.89 10.25 1.69
C GLN A 180 9.24 9.17 2.56
N LEU A 181 7.95 9.34 2.91
CA LEU A 181 7.22 8.48 3.82
C LEU A 181 6.03 7.82 3.12
N ALA A 182 5.66 6.65 3.62
CA ALA A 182 4.48 5.92 3.20
C ALA A 182 3.70 5.42 4.41
N HIS A 183 2.38 5.39 4.30
CA HIS A 183 1.47 4.84 5.30
C HIS A 183 0.37 4.04 4.60
N THR A 184 -0.44 3.31 5.38
CA THR A 184 -1.63 2.63 4.85
C THR A 184 -2.88 3.21 5.50
N ILE A 185 -3.76 3.81 4.70
CA ILE A 185 -5.09 4.24 5.14
C ILE A 185 -6.02 3.02 5.06
N ILE A 186 -6.65 2.70 6.19
CA ILE A 186 -7.62 1.61 6.31
C ILE A 186 -9.00 2.10 6.71
N GLY A 187 -9.20 3.41 6.83
CA GLY A 187 -10.50 3.99 7.09
C GLY A 187 -10.46 5.51 7.06
N ILE A 188 -11.65 6.10 6.97
CA ILE A 188 -11.85 7.53 6.94
C ILE A 188 -13.08 7.89 7.77
N ASP A 189 -12.99 8.98 8.50
CA ASP A 189 -14.09 9.60 9.22
C ASP A 189 -14.25 11.05 8.75
N TYR A 190 -15.28 11.31 7.95
CA TYR A 190 -15.50 12.60 7.31
C TYR A 190 -16.71 13.32 7.87
N ASN A 191 -16.50 14.53 8.41
CA ASN A 191 -17.58 15.39 8.86
C ASN A 191 -18.10 16.24 7.69
N PRO A 192 -19.32 15.98 7.19
CA PRO A 192 -19.87 16.73 6.06
C PRO A 192 -20.25 18.18 6.40
N ARG A 193 -20.38 18.53 7.69
CA ARG A 193 -20.73 19.89 8.13
C ARG A 193 -19.50 20.79 8.20
N LEU A 194 -18.41 20.27 8.76
CA LEU A 194 -17.16 21.03 8.96
C LEU A 194 -16.15 20.84 7.83
N GLY A 195 -16.33 19.81 6.99
CA GLY A 195 -15.41 19.48 5.91
C GLY A 195 -14.09 18.84 6.38
N ASN A 196 -13.92 18.55 7.67
CA ASN A 196 -12.71 17.93 8.19
C ASN A 196 -12.76 16.39 8.13
N CYS A 197 -11.58 15.78 7.97
CA CYS A 197 -11.39 14.34 7.93
C CYS A 197 -10.45 13.87 9.05
N GLN A 198 -10.72 12.68 9.56
CA GLN A 198 -9.73 11.85 10.23
C GLN A 198 -9.50 10.58 9.40
N TYR A 199 -8.30 10.02 9.50
CA TYR A 199 -7.88 8.85 8.75
C TYR A 199 -7.43 7.77 9.73
N LEU A 200 -7.93 6.55 9.57
CA LEU A 200 -7.42 5.41 10.31
C LEU A 200 -6.20 4.86 9.58
N VAL A 201 -5.05 4.92 10.24
CA VAL A 201 -3.74 4.67 9.62
C VAL A 201 -3.06 3.48 10.28
N LEU A 202 -2.54 2.58 9.44
CA LEU A 202 -1.47 1.66 9.78
C LEU A 202 -0.13 2.31 9.45
N ASP A 203 0.72 2.43 10.45
CA ASP A 203 2.04 3.04 10.34
C ASP A 203 3.09 1.95 10.10
N PRO A 204 3.64 1.80 8.88
CA PRO A 204 4.65 0.77 8.60
C PRO A 204 5.99 1.04 9.31
N HIS A 205 6.18 2.22 9.91
CA HIS A 205 7.42 2.58 10.60
C HIS A 205 7.49 2.04 12.04
N TYR A 206 6.44 1.38 12.53
CA TYR A 206 6.45 0.74 13.84
C TYR A 206 7.57 -0.30 13.92
N THR A 207 8.38 -0.24 14.98
CA THR A 207 9.54 -1.10 15.23
C THR A 207 9.44 -1.89 16.53
N GLY A 208 8.29 -1.84 17.20
CA GLY A 208 8.05 -2.60 18.44
C GLY A 208 7.76 -4.07 18.17
N THR A 209 7.26 -4.76 19.19
CA THR A 209 6.99 -6.20 19.09
C THR A 209 5.71 -6.48 18.31
N ASP A 210 5.58 -7.68 17.75
CA ASP A 210 4.34 -8.16 17.10
C ASP A 210 3.27 -8.50 18.17
N ASN A 211 2.91 -7.52 19.00
CA ASN A 211 1.89 -7.62 20.03
C ASN A 211 0.86 -6.51 19.83
N ILE A 212 -0.43 -6.88 19.91
CA ILE A 212 -1.50 -5.94 19.64
C ILE A 212 -1.50 -4.73 20.60
N ASP A 213 -1.25 -4.94 21.89
CA ASP A 213 -1.24 -3.86 22.87
C ASP A 213 -0.07 -2.89 22.61
N ASP A 214 1.11 -3.42 22.30
CA ASP A 214 2.29 -2.62 21.97
C ASP A 214 2.11 -1.84 20.66
N ILE A 215 1.45 -2.43 19.66
CA ILE A 215 1.14 -1.78 18.37
C ILE A 215 0.21 -0.60 18.59
N LEU A 216 -0.86 -0.78 19.37
CA LEU A 216 -1.82 0.30 19.65
C LEU A 216 -1.18 1.39 20.51
N ALA A 217 -0.45 1.00 21.57
CA ALA A 217 0.24 1.94 22.45
C ALA A 217 1.33 2.74 21.72
N GLY A 218 2.05 2.10 20.79
CA GLY A 218 3.05 2.72 19.94
C GLY A 218 2.49 3.51 18.75
N GLY A 219 1.16 3.53 18.57
CA GLY A 219 0.49 4.26 17.50
C GLY A 219 0.60 3.63 16.10
N GLY A 220 1.04 2.36 16.02
CA GLY A 220 1.17 1.58 14.79
C GLY A 220 -0.17 1.39 14.06
N CYS A 221 -1.28 1.38 14.80
CA CYS A 221 -2.64 1.48 14.24
C CYS A 221 -3.45 2.52 15.02
N SER A 222 -3.78 3.67 14.41
CA SER A 222 -4.50 4.73 15.11
C SER A 222 -5.21 5.72 14.18
N TRP A 223 -6.22 6.41 14.71
CA TRP A 223 -6.88 7.53 14.03
C TRP A 223 -5.96 8.76 14.06
N LYS A 224 -5.76 9.36 12.90
CA LYS A 224 -4.95 10.55 12.68
C LYS A 224 -5.82 11.69 12.13
N SER A 225 -5.66 12.88 12.69
CA SER A 225 -6.32 14.09 12.18
C SER A 225 -5.63 14.59 10.90
N ALA A 226 -6.25 15.54 10.21
CA ALA A 226 -5.67 16.18 9.02
C ALA A 226 -4.28 16.81 9.25
N THR A 227 -3.91 17.17 10.49
CA THR A 227 -2.59 17.74 10.80
C THR A 227 -1.46 16.71 10.79
N PHE A 228 -1.78 15.42 10.71
CA PHE A 228 -0.79 14.36 10.54
C PHE A 228 -0.07 14.45 9.19
N TRP A 229 -0.76 14.94 8.17
CA TRP A 229 -0.23 15.08 6.83
C TRP A 229 0.48 16.43 6.66
N SER A 230 1.69 16.41 6.12
CA SER A 230 2.49 17.60 5.87
C SER A 230 1.83 18.49 4.83
N LYS A 231 1.73 19.79 5.13
CA LYS A 231 1.18 20.77 4.17
C LYS A 231 2.17 21.11 3.04
N LYS A 232 3.43 20.67 3.15
CA LYS A 232 4.50 21.01 2.20
C LYS A 232 4.71 19.93 1.14
N ASP A 233 4.24 18.72 1.41
CA ASP A 233 4.47 17.56 0.56
C ASP A 233 3.24 17.26 -0.30
N PHE A 234 3.49 16.78 -1.51
CA PHE A 234 2.44 16.18 -2.34
C PHE A 234 2.20 14.73 -1.90
N TYR A 235 0.98 14.25 -2.14
CA TYR A 235 0.56 12.90 -1.78
C TYR A 235 -0.04 12.17 -2.97
N ASN A 236 0.30 10.89 -3.10
CA ASN A 236 -0.34 9.96 -4.01
C ASN A 236 -0.95 8.82 -3.21
N LEU A 237 -2.22 8.52 -3.46
CA LEU A 237 -2.96 7.41 -2.85
C LEU A 237 -3.16 6.35 -3.91
N LEU A 238 -2.64 5.14 -3.65
CA LEU A 238 -2.85 3.95 -4.45
C LEU A 238 -4.15 3.28 -4.02
N VAL A 239 -5.19 3.46 -4.82
CA VAL A 239 -6.52 2.89 -4.60
C VAL A 239 -6.69 1.69 -5.52
N VAL A 240 -6.78 0.49 -4.96
CA VAL A 240 -7.06 -0.73 -5.73
C VAL A 240 -8.47 -0.65 -6.31
N ILE A 241 -8.63 -0.99 -7.59
CA ILE A 241 -9.94 -1.17 -8.20
C ILE A 241 -10.26 -2.66 -8.09
N ASN A 242 -11.26 -3.01 -7.26
CA ASN A 242 -11.66 -4.39 -7.07
C ASN A 242 -12.03 -5.02 -8.42
N GLY A 243 -11.27 -6.04 -8.82
CA GLY A 243 -11.55 -6.86 -9.99
C GLY A 243 -12.50 -8.02 -9.67
N GLU A 244 -12.52 -9.03 -10.54
CA GLU A 244 -13.22 -10.28 -10.25
C GLU A 244 -12.42 -11.11 -9.25
N LYS A 245 -13.12 -11.71 -8.28
CA LYS A 245 -12.50 -12.70 -7.39
C LYS A 245 -12.19 -13.95 -8.19
N ILE A 246 -11.07 -14.59 -7.88
CA ILE A 246 -10.75 -15.89 -8.47
C ILE A 246 -11.78 -16.88 -7.89
N CYS A 247 -12.71 -17.34 -8.74
CA CYS A 247 -13.68 -18.35 -8.33
C CYS A 247 -12.91 -19.55 -7.77
N CYS A 248 -13.29 -20.00 -6.57
CA CYS A 248 -12.78 -21.23 -6.00
C CYS A 248 -13.41 -22.43 -6.74
N GLU A 249 -13.22 -22.54 -8.05
CA GLU A 249 -13.60 -23.71 -8.83
C GLU A 249 -12.32 -24.46 -9.21
N ASN A 250 -12.29 -25.73 -8.84
CA ASN A 250 -11.20 -26.70 -9.00
C ASN A 250 -10.06 -26.62 -7.97
N LYS A 251 -10.43 -26.75 -6.70
CA LYS A 251 -9.61 -27.50 -5.73
C LYS A 251 -10.24 -28.88 -5.55
N ILE A 252 -10.01 -29.78 -6.51
CA ILE A 252 -10.20 -31.24 -6.35
C ILE A 252 -8.82 -31.84 -6.09
#